data_AF-A0A5C7FQ02-F1
#
_entry.id   AF-A0A5C7FQ02-F1
#
_cell.length_a   1.000
_cell.length_b   1.000
_cell.length_c   1.000
_cell.angle_alpha   90.00
_cell.angle_beta   90.00
_cell.angle_gamma   90.00
#
_symmetry.space_group_name_H-M   'P 1'
#
loop_
_entity.id
_entity.type
_entity.pdbx_description
1 polymer ?
#
loop_
_entity_poly.entity_id
_entity_poly.type
_entity_poly.pdbx_seq_one_letter_code
_entity_poly.pdbx_strand_id
1 'polypeptide(L)'
;MKWAYSIQQKIKAAGLLAAICFLVIGTSFLGRSHMDSLSDSFSSVYEDRLVVESYIYMISDHLYQKKAALDHCTEFADADFRTDLGAHNTAINELLSNYDKTVLTEDEAAFLQDFKANILALHELEVEYLRFSDGEPELVAIRESLNHQFHLAAANLRQLSDIQIKEGKILNDRSQQIVKGSSLITSLELVILICIAIILQVIVLASRPVIARTWQQGNLN
;
A
#
# COMPACT_ATOMS: atom_id res chain seq x y z
N MET A 1 -65.03 -15.46 1.58
CA MET A 1 -64.23 -14.21 1.50
C MET A 1 -62.97 -14.16 2.38
N LYS A 2 -62.79 -15.02 3.40
CA LYS A 2 -61.59 -15.02 4.27
C LYS A 2 -60.27 -15.46 3.58
N TRP A 3 -60.36 -16.12 2.42
CA TRP A 3 -59.19 -16.71 1.74
C TRP A 3 -58.36 -15.70 0.93
N ALA A 4 -59.02 -14.72 0.30
CA ALA A 4 -58.34 -13.66 -0.45
C ALA A 4 -57.50 -12.75 0.46
N TYR A 5 -57.99 -12.46 1.68
CA TYR A 5 -57.23 -11.72 2.69
C TYR A 5 -55.98 -12.46 3.17
N SER A 6 -56.06 -13.79 3.35
CA SER A 6 -54.91 -14.64 3.69
C SER A 6 -53.85 -14.63 2.57
N ILE A 7 -54.26 -14.66 1.30
CA ILE A 7 -53.35 -14.60 0.15
C ILE A 7 -52.69 -13.22 0.02
N GLN A 8 -53.45 -12.12 0.19
CA GLN A 8 -52.89 -10.78 0.15
C GLN A 8 -51.88 -10.53 1.27
N GLN A 9 -52.12 -11.06 2.48
CA GLN A 9 -51.17 -10.99 3.59
C GLN A 9 -49.87 -11.76 3.29
N LYS A 10 -49.97 -12.94 2.65
CA LYS A 10 -48.81 -13.76 2.24
C LYS A 10 -47.97 -13.09 1.15
N ILE A 11 -48.61 -12.47 0.15
CA ILE A 11 -47.90 -11.75 -0.93
C ILE A 11 -47.20 -10.50 -0.38
N LYS A 12 -47.84 -9.76 0.53
CA LYS A 12 -47.19 -8.63 1.22
C LYS A 12 -45.97 -9.06 2.03
N ALA A 13 -46.07 -10.18 2.75
CA ALA A 13 -44.95 -10.74 3.50
C ALA A 13 -43.80 -11.19 2.58
N ALA A 14 -44.11 -11.88 1.47
CA ALA A 14 -43.12 -12.28 0.48
C ALA A 14 -42.45 -11.07 -0.21
N GLY A 15 -43.20 -10.02 -0.53
CA GLY A 15 -42.67 -8.79 -1.09
C GLY A 15 -41.73 -8.05 -0.13
N LEU A 16 -42.07 -8.01 1.17
CA LEU A 16 -41.20 -7.44 2.20
C LEU A 16 -39.89 -8.23 2.32
N LEU A 17 -39.96 -9.58 2.35
CA LEU A 17 -38.78 -10.44 2.39
C LEU A 17 -37.90 -10.26 1.15
N ALA A 18 -38.49 -10.18 -0.04
CA ALA A 18 -37.77 -9.93 -1.27
C ALA A 18 -37.06 -8.57 -1.25
N ALA A 19 -37.71 -7.53 -0.74
CA ALA A 19 -37.10 -6.20 -0.59
C ALA A 19 -35.89 -6.23 0.36
N ILE A 20 -35.97 -6.97 1.47
CA ILE A 20 -34.85 -7.15 2.40
C ILE A 20 -33.71 -7.92 1.72
N CYS A 21 -34.00 -8.98 0.95
CA CYS A 21 -32.99 -9.67 0.16
C CYS A 21 -32.29 -8.74 -0.83
N PHE A 22 -33.03 -7.92 -1.58
CA PHE A 22 -32.44 -6.95 -2.50
C PHE A 22 -31.56 -5.92 -1.78
N LEU A 23 -31.96 -5.49 -0.59
CA LEU A 23 -31.14 -4.61 0.27
C LEU A 23 -29.82 -5.28 0.65
N VAL A 24 -29.85 -6.54 1.09
CA VAL A 24 -28.65 -7.30 1.47
C VAL A 24 -27.74 -7.58 0.26
N ILE A 25 -28.32 -7.89 -0.90
CA ILE A 25 -27.54 -8.06 -2.14
C ILE A 25 -26.90 -6.73 -2.56
N GLY A 26 -27.62 -5.62 -2.39
CA GLY A 26 -27.10 -4.27 -2.64
C GLY A 26 -25.91 -3.94 -1.73
N THR A 27 -26.01 -4.20 -0.43
CA THR A 27 -24.91 -3.97 0.52
C THR A 27 -23.70 -4.87 0.23
N SER A 28 -23.93 -6.12 -0.17
CA SER A 28 -22.87 -7.03 -0.64
C SER A 28 -22.14 -6.48 -1.88
N PHE A 29 -22.86 -5.83 -2.80
CA PHE A 29 -22.26 -5.19 -3.97
C PHE A 29 -21.41 -3.96 -3.60
N LEU A 30 -21.84 -3.16 -2.61
CA LEU A 30 -21.02 -2.08 -2.03
C LEU A 30 -19.81 -2.64 -1.24
N GLY A 31 -19.92 -3.83 -0.65
CA GLY A 31 -18.78 -4.54 -0.04
C GLY A 31 -17.65 -4.79 -1.04
N ARG A 32 -17.97 -4.96 -2.32
CA ARG A 32 -16.98 -5.21 -3.39
C ARG A 32 -16.06 -4.02 -3.64
N SER A 33 -16.55 -2.79 -3.51
CA SER A 33 -15.70 -1.58 -3.66
C SER A 33 -14.70 -1.40 -2.52
N HIS A 34 -14.94 -2.02 -1.34
CA HIS A 34 -13.95 -2.04 -0.26
C HIS A 34 -12.75 -2.95 -0.59
N MET A 35 -12.96 -3.92 -1.47
CA MET A 35 -11.90 -4.82 -1.94
C MET A 35 -10.97 -4.12 -2.94
N ASP A 36 -11.48 -3.17 -3.72
CA ASP A 36 -10.68 -2.32 -4.60
C ASP A 36 -9.75 -1.41 -3.78
N SER A 37 -10.26 -0.77 -2.72
CA SER A 37 -9.43 0.05 -1.81
C SER A 37 -8.36 -0.75 -1.07
N LEU A 38 -8.59 -2.05 -0.83
CA LEU A 38 -7.59 -2.95 -0.27
C LEU A 38 -6.50 -3.26 -1.30
N SER A 39 -6.87 -3.47 -2.56
CA SER A 39 -5.92 -3.64 -3.68
C SER A 39 -5.04 -2.41 -3.86
N ASP A 40 -5.62 -1.21 -3.84
CA ASP A 40 -4.88 0.05 -3.95
C ASP A 40 -3.89 0.24 -2.79
N SER A 41 -4.31 -0.13 -1.57
CA SER A 41 -3.43 -0.09 -0.39
C SER A 41 -2.24 -1.03 -0.54
N PHE A 42 -2.44 -2.25 -1.08
CA PHE A 42 -1.34 -3.17 -1.35
C PHE A 42 -0.41 -2.68 -2.47
N SER A 43 -0.98 -2.10 -3.54
CA SER A 43 -0.20 -1.49 -4.61
C SER A 43 0.71 -0.38 -4.07
N SER A 44 0.16 0.52 -3.25
CA SER A 44 0.95 1.61 -2.66
C SER A 44 2.00 1.12 -1.65
N VAL A 45 1.69 0.10 -0.83
CA VAL A 45 2.71 -0.53 0.05
C VAL A 45 3.88 -1.10 -0.77
N TYR A 46 3.59 -1.73 -1.91
CA TYR A 46 4.62 -2.31 -2.77
C TYR A 46 5.38 -1.25 -3.57
N GLU A 47 4.68 -0.48 -4.40
CA GLU A 47 5.27 0.47 -5.35
C GLU A 47 5.83 1.74 -4.69
N ASP A 48 5.16 2.28 -3.66
CA ASP A 48 5.56 3.56 -3.06
C ASP A 48 6.37 3.41 -1.78
N ARG A 49 6.27 2.28 -1.06
CA ARG A 49 6.96 2.13 0.24
C ARG A 49 8.09 1.11 0.20
N LEU A 50 7.87 -0.06 -0.38
CA LEU A 50 8.91 -1.09 -0.44
C LEU A 50 9.96 -0.82 -1.52
N VAL A 51 9.54 -0.36 -2.70
CA VAL A 51 10.48 0.05 -3.76
C VAL A 51 11.27 1.28 -3.34
N VAL A 52 10.64 2.28 -2.73
CA VAL A 52 11.35 3.47 -2.20
C VAL A 52 12.38 3.09 -1.15
N GLU A 53 12.03 2.21 -0.20
CA GLU A 53 12.99 1.72 0.79
C GLU A 53 14.18 0.98 0.14
N SER A 54 13.95 0.29 -0.98
CA SER A 54 15.03 -0.32 -1.75
C SER A 54 15.99 0.72 -2.35
N TYR A 55 15.48 1.87 -2.82
CA TYR A 55 16.33 2.97 -3.28
C TYR A 55 17.15 3.57 -2.14
N ILE A 56 16.55 3.80 -0.97
CA ILE A 56 17.24 4.30 0.23
C ILE A 56 18.38 3.34 0.61
N TYR A 57 18.12 2.03 0.61
CA TYR A 57 19.13 1.01 0.87
C TYR A 57 20.27 1.04 -0.16
N MET A 58 19.96 1.05 -1.46
CA MET A 58 20.97 1.06 -2.52
C MET A 58 21.83 2.34 -2.49
N ILE A 59 21.22 3.49 -2.21
CA ILE A 59 21.96 4.74 -2.03
C ILE A 59 22.89 4.64 -0.80
N SER A 60 22.41 4.09 0.31
CA SER A 60 23.23 3.87 1.50
C SER A 60 24.44 2.98 1.23
N ASP A 61 24.26 1.92 0.43
CA ASP A 61 25.33 1.01 0.04
C ASP A 61 26.39 1.73 -0.82
N HIS A 62 25.98 2.50 -1.83
CA HIS A 62 26.90 3.31 -2.62
C HIS A 62 27.64 4.35 -1.78
N LEU A 63 26.97 5.03 -0.84
CA LEU A 63 27.63 5.97 0.06
C LEU A 63 28.64 5.29 0.97
N TYR A 64 28.33 4.09 1.48
CA TYR A 64 29.24 3.32 2.31
C TYR A 64 30.49 2.89 1.53
N GLN A 65 30.32 2.33 0.33
CA GLN A 65 31.44 1.94 -0.54
C GLN A 65 32.30 3.14 -0.90
N LYS A 66 31.67 4.28 -1.23
CA LYS A 66 32.36 5.53 -1.54
C LYS A 66 33.18 6.06 -0.37
N LYS A 67 32.61 6.09 0.84
CA LYS A 67 33.33 6.47 2.06
C LYS A 67 34.50 5.52 2.32
N ALA A 68 34.28 4.22 2.22
CA ALA A 68 35.33 3.22 2.44
C ALA A 68 36.50 3.40 1.45
N ALA A 69 36.21 3.67 0.18
CA ALA A 69 37.22 3.94 -0.84
C ALA A 69 38.03 5.21 -0.51
N LEU A 70 37.37 6.28 -0.08
CA LEU A 70 38.03 7.54 0.33
C LEU A 70 38.89 7.35 1.59
N ASP A 71 38.42 6.59 2.58
CA ASP A 71 39.15 6.32 3.83
C ASP A 71 40.41 5.47 3.58
N HIS A 72 40.38 4.54 2.61
CA HIS A 72 41.51 3.67 2.24
C HIS A 72 42.42 4.26 1.15
N CYS A 73 42.08 5.44 0.61
CA CYS A 73 42.92 6.14 -0.35
C CYS A 73 44.14 6.73 0.39
N THR A 74 45.26 6.00 0.33
CA THR A 74 46.55 6.36 0.96
C THR A 74 47.61 6.83 -0.03
N GLU A 75 47.31 6.80 -1.33
CA GLU A 75 48.18 7.26 -2.42
C GLU A 75 47.41 8.20 -3.35
N PHE A 76 48.07 8.74 -4.37
CA PHE A 76 47.45 9.64 -5.34
C PHE A 76 46.22 8.98 -5.99
N ALA A 77 45.11 9.71 -6.09
CA ALA A 77 43.91 9.25 -6.78
C ALA A 77 44.21 8.97 -8.25
N ASP A 78 44.36 7.70 -8.61
CA ASP A 78 44.59 7.28 -9.98
C ASP A 78 43.31 7.41 -10.83
N ALA A 79 43.45 7.16 -12.14
CA ALA A 79 42.33 7.28 -13.06
C ALA A 79 41.20 6.29 -12.75
N ASP A 80 41.54 5.12 -12.21
CA ASP A 80 40.59 4.06 -11.88
C ASP A 80 39.76 4.44 -10.64
N PHE A 81 40.39 4.97 -9.59
CA PHE A 81 39.72 5.51 -8.41
C PHE A 81 38.75 6.64 -8.74
N ARG A 82 39.16 7.58 -9.62
CA ARG A 82 38.29 8.68 -10.07
C ARG A 82 37.09 8.16 -10.86
N THR A 83 37.28 7.11 -11.65
CA THR A 83 36.21 6.47 -12.43
C THR A 83 35.22 5.76 -11.51
N ASP A 84 35.72 5.06 -10.49
CA ASP A 84 34.90 4.33 -9.52
C ASP A 84 34.02 5.28 -8.67
N LEU A 85 34.60 6.36 -8.13
CA LEU A 85 33.84 7.42 -7.45
C LEU A 85 32.75 8.02 -8.35
N GLY A 86 33.08 8.27 -9.62
CA GLY A 86 32.13 8.77 -10.61
C GLY A 86 30.97 7.81 -10.89
N ALA A 87 31.24 6.50 -10.90
CA ALA A 87 30.22 5.47 -11.07
C ALA A 87 29.22 5.47 -9.90
N HIS A 88 29.71 5.54 -8.65
CA HIS A 88 28.85 5.67 -7.47
C HIS A 88 27.99 6.93 -7.51
N ASN A 89 28.56 8.08 -7.88
CA ASN A 89 27.81 9.33 -8.01
C ASN A 89 26.71 9.23 -9.08
N THR A 90 26.99 8.57 -10.20
CA THR A 90 26.01 8.35 -11.26
C THR A 90 24.86 7.46 -10.77
N ALA A 91 25.19 6.35 -10.11
CA ALA A 91 24.19 5.42 -9.57
C ALA A 91 23.30 6.08 -8.50
N ILE A 92 23.89 6.87 -7.58
CA ILE A 92 23.14 7.63 -6.58
C ILE A 92 22.16 8.62 -7.25
N ASN A 93 22.61 9.35 -8.27
CA ASN A 93 21.76 10.30 -9.00
C ASN A 93 20.61 9.61 -9.75
N GLU A 94 20.85 8.43 -10.33
CA GLU A 94 19.80 7.64 -10.98
C GLU A 94 18.76 7.14 -9.97
N LEU A 95 19.21 6.63 -8.82
CA LEU A 95 18.33 6.19 -7.74
C LEU A 95 17.49 7.36 -7.20
N LEU A 96 18.10 8.54 -7.02
CA LEU A 96 17.38 9.76 -6.61
C LEU A 96 16.35 10.21 -7.65
N SER A 97 16.69 10.13 -8.95
CA SER A 97 15.76 10.43 -10.04
C SER A 97 14.56 9.47 -10.05
N ASN A 98 14.78 8.20 -9.72
CA ASN A 98 13.70 7.22 -9.63
C ASN A 98 12.87 7.40 -8.35
N TYR A 99 13.50 7.77 -7.24
CA TYR A 99 12.81 8.15 -6.01
C TYR A 99 11.86 9.35 -6.29
N ASP A 100 12.31 10.40 -6.97
CA ASP A 100 11.48 11.58 -7.28
C ASP A 100 10.20 11.31 -8.08
N LYS A 101 10.12 10.17 -8.78
CA LYS A 101 8.95 9.79 -9.58
C LYS A 101 7.87 9.10 -8.75
N THR A 102 8.16 8.78 -7.49
CA THR A 102 7.23 8.09 -6.57
C THR A 102 6.30 9.08 -5.87
N VAL A 103 5.29 8.56 -5.17
CA VAL A 103 4.34 9.40 -4.44
C VAL A 103 4.93 9.80 -3.08
N LEU A 104 5.48 11.01 -3.04
CA LEU A 104 6.07 11.59 -1.84
C LEU A 104 5.01 12.22 -0.93
N THR A 105 5.19 12.07 0.39
CA THR A 105 4.49 12.92 1.37
C THR A 105 5.15 14.30 1.46
N GLU A 106 4.47 15.29 2.06
CA GLU A 106 5.04 16.62 2.25
C GLU A 106 6.34 16.59 3.09
N ASP A 107 6.33 15.84 4.19
CA ASP A 107 7.49 15.66 5.05
C ASP A 107 8.64 14.98 4.28
N GLU A 108 8.33 13.90 3.57
CA GLU A 108 9.29 13.14 2.77
C GLU A 108 9.96 14.00 1.69
N ALA A 109 9.18 14.82 0.98
CA ALA A 109 9.70 15.71 -0.05
C ALA A 109 10.70 16.72 0.54
N ALA A 110 10.43 17.25 1.73
CA ALA A 110 11.34 18.17 2.42
C ALA A 110 12.66 17.47 2.81
N PHE A 111 12.58 16.30 3.47
CA PHE A 111 13.79 15.55 3.85
C PHE A 111 14.59 15.06 2.64
N LEU A 112 13.92 14.70 1.55
CA LEU A 112 14.56 14.29 0.30
C LEU A 112 15.29 15.47 -0.35
N GLN A 113 14.72 16.67 -0.28
CA GLN A 113 15.38 17.88 -0.76
C GLN A 113 16.65 18.19 0.05
N ASP A 114 16.59 18.10 1.38
CA ASP A 114 17.75 18.27 2.25
C ASP A 114 18.84 17.23 1.94
N PHE A 115 18.44 15.98 1.71
CA PHE A 115 19.37 14.92 1.33
C PHE A 115 20.07 15.23 -0.01
N LYS A 116 19.34 15.68 -1.02
CA LYS A 116 19.94 16.06 -2.32
C LYS A 116 20.92 17.22 -2.18
N ALA A 117 20.59 18.23 -1.38
CA ALA A 117 21.50 19.33 -1.12
C ALA A 117 22.81 18.84 -0.48
N ASN A 118 22.72 17.88 0.45
CA ASN A 118 23.88 17.24 1.04
C ASN A 118 24.68 16.41 0.02
N ILE A 119 24.03 15.65 -0.87
CA ILE A 119 24.72 14.90 -1.95
C ILE A 119 25.48 15.84 -2.90
N LEU A 120 24.91 17.01 -3.23
CA LEU A 120 25.61 18.02 -4.02
C LEU A 120 26.84 18.55 -3.30
N ALA A 121 26.72 18.92 -2.03
CA ALA A 121 27.86 19.38 -1.22
C ALA A 121 28.94 18.30 -1.06
N LEU A 122 28.55 17.04 -0.90
CA LEU A 122 29.45 15.89 -0.87
C LEU A 122 30.22 15.76 -2.19
N HIS A 123 29.53 15.93 -3.33
CA HIS A 123 30.15 15.89 -4.65
C HIS A 123 31.16 17.03 -4.87
N GLU A 124 30.84 18.25 -4.42
CA GLU A 124 31.75 19.40 -4.48
C GLU A 124 33.04 19.13 -3.68
N LEU A 125 32.91 18.60 -2.46
CA LEU A 125 34.04 18.22 -1.62
C LEU A 125 34.86 17.07 -2.23
N GLU A 126 34.23 16.12 -2.92
CA GLU A 126 34.94 15.05 -3.64
C GLU A 126 35.77 15.60 -4.79
N VAL A 127 35.21 16.53 -5.57
CA VAL A 127 35.95 17.19 -6.65
C VAL A 127 37.12 17.97 -6.09
N GLU A 128 36.94 18.64 -4.95
CA GLU A 128 38.01 19.36 -4.26
C GLU A 128 39.09 18.39 -3.75
N TYR A 129 38.70 17.31 -3.06
CA TYR A 129 39.60 16.26 -2.57
C TYR A 129 40.50 15.70 -3.68
N LEU A 130 39.94 15.46 -4.87
CA LEU A 130 40.68 14.91 -6.01
C LEU A 130 41.68 15.87 -6.67
N ARG A 131 41.72 17.15 -6.26
CA ARG A 131 42.65 18.16 -6.80
C ARG A 131 43.94 18.29 -5.98
N PHE A 132 43.90 17.86 -4.73
CA PHE A 132 45.02 17.98 -3.79
C PHE A 132 45.97 16.80 -3.89
N SER A 133 47.26 17.08 -3.68
CA SER A 133 48.29 16.04 -3.56
C SER A 133 48.42 15.59 -2.10
N ASP A 134 48.92 14.38 -1.90
CA ASP A 134 49.07 13.83 -0.54
C ASP A 134 50.05 14.66 0.31
N GLY A 135 49.72 14.88 1.58
CA GLY A 135 50.51 15.67 2.53
C GLY A 135 50.22 17.17 2.60
N GLU A 136 49.26 17.69 1.82
CA GLU A 136 48.82 19.09 1.95
C GLU A 136 47.97 19.30 3.22
N PRO A 137 48.22 20.35 4.03
CA PRO A 137 47.45 20.61 5.26
C PRO A 137 45.94 20.78 5.02
N GLU A 138 45.59 21.30 3.85
CA GLU A 138 44.21 21.53 3.39
C GLU A 138 43.44 20.21 3.20
N LEU A 139 44.14 19.10 2.91
CA LEU A 139 43.56 17.76 2.75
C LEU A 139 42.92 17.26 4.04
N VAL A 140 43.47 17.61 5.21
CA VAL A 140 42.92 17.21 6.52
C VAL A 140 41.55 17.85 6.73
N ALA A 141 41.41 19.15 6.46
CA ALA A 141 40.15 19.87 6.60
C ALA A 141 39.07 19.35 5.64
N ILE A 142 39.47 19.00 4.41
CA ILE A 142 38.55 18.41 3.41
C ILE A 142 38.10 17.02 3.84
N ARG A 143 39.00 16.17 4.34
CA ARG A 143 38.64 14.84 4.87
C ARG A 143 37.67 14.93 6.05
N GLU A 144 37.86 15.87 6.97
CA GLU A 144 36.92 16.12 8.06
C GLU A 144 35.54 16.56 7.54
N SER A 145 35.52 17.47 6.54
CA SER A 145 34.30 17.94 5.90
C SER A 145 33.56 16.81 5.17
N LEU A 146 34.27 15.98 4.41
CA LEU A 146 33.73 14.77 3.76
C LEU A 146 33.12 13.83 4.79
N ASN A 147 33.84 13.54 5.87
CA ASN A 147 33.35 12.68 6.94
C ASN A 147 32.06 13.22 7.56
N HIS A 148 32.00 14.53 7.81
CA HIS A 148 30.79 15.18 8.30
C HIS A 148 29.62 15.01 7.32
N GLN A 149 29.83 15.26 6.03
CA GLN A 149 28.78 15.11 5.01
C GLN A 149 28.31 13.67 4.83
N PHE A 150 29.21 12.67 4.91
CA PHE A 150 28.83 11.26 4.92
C PHE A 150 27.97 10.90 6.14
N HIS A 151 28.32 11.42 7.33
CA HIS A 151 27.50 11.21 8.53
C HIS A 151 26.13 11.88 8.41
N LEU A 152 26.07 13.09 7.86
CA LEU A 152 24.82 13.78 7.58
C LEU A 152 23.98 13.00 6.56
N ALA A 153 24.61 12.46 5.51
CA ALA A 153 23.92 11.70 4.46
C ALA A 153 23.30 10.42 5.02
N ALA A 154 24.04 9.70 5.87
CA ALA A 154 23.52 8.54 6.58
C ALA A 154 22.36 8.90 7.53
N ALA A 155 22.42 10.07 8.18
CA ALA A 155 21.34 10.56 9.04
C ALA A 155 20.08 10.93 8.23
N ASN A 156 20.24 11.60 7.08
CA ASN A 156 19.14 11.91 6.18
C ASN A 156 18.45 10.63 5.67
N LEU A 157 19.22 9.63 5.21
CA LEU A 157 18.66 8.35 4.75
C LEU A 157 17.92 7.61 5.85
N ARG A 158 18.44 7.67 7.09
CA ARG A 158 17.73 7.09 8.25
C ARG A 158 16.39 7.78 8.50
N GLN A 159 16.34 9.11 8.41
CA GLN A 159 15.08 9.86 8.56
C GLN A 159 14.08 9.50 7.46
N LEU A 160 14.54 9.39 6.21
CA LEU A 160 13.70 8.97 5.08
C LEU A 160 13.17 7.54 5.27
N SER A 161 14.01 6.60 5.73
CA SER A 161 13.60 5.22 6.06
C SER A 161 12.57 5.19 7.21
N ASP A 162 12.78 5.96 8.27
CA ASP A 162 11.81 6.07 9.38
C ASP A 162 10.44 6.56 8.90
N ILE A 163 10.41 7.50 7.94
CA ILE A 163 9.19 7.96 7.28
C ILE A 163 8.54 6.80 6.48
N GLN A 164 9.31 6.03 5.70
CA GLN A 164 8.78 4.89 4.96
C GLN A 164 8.12 3.85 5.88
N ILE A 165 8.78 3.52 7.00
CA ILE A 165 8.25 2.57 7.97
C ILE A 165 6.96 3.10 8.61
N LYS A 166 6.91 4.40 8.95
CA LYS A 166 5.72 5.05 9.50
C LYS A 166 4.55 5.04 8.51
N GLU A 167 4.77 5.43 7.25
CA GLU A 167 3.75 5.44 6.22
C GLU A 167 3.28 4.02 5.86
N GLY A 168 4.21 3.06 5.77
CA GLY A 168 3.89 1.65 5.58
C GLY A 168 3.01 1.09 6.71
N LYS A 169 3.28 1.48 7.96
CA LYS A 169 2.43 1.11 9.11
C LYS A 169 1.05 1.75 9.01
N ILE A 170 0.94 3.03 8.62
CA ILE A 170 -0.36 3.70 8.43
C ILE A 170 -1.19 2.98 7.37
N LEU A 171 -0.58 2.62 6.24
CA LEU A 171 -1.25 1.87 5.17
C LEU A 171 -1.73 0.49 5.67
N ASN A 172 -0.86 -0.27 6.34
CA ASN A 172 -1.22 -1.57 6.91
C ASN A 172 -2.37 -1.45 7.95
N ASP A 173 -2.31 -0.47 8.84
CA ASP A 173 -3.33 -0.26 9.87
C ASP A 173 -4.70 0.08 9.21
N ARG A 174 -4.71 0.89 8.13
CA ARG A 174 -5.91 1.17 7.33
C ARG A 174 -6.44 -0.09 6.64
N SER A 175 -5.58 -0.89 6.02
CA SER A 175 -5.98 -2.17 5.40
C SER A 175 -6.63 -3.11 6.43
N GLN A 176 -6.07 -3.21 7.63
CA GLN A 176 -6.67 -4.02 8.69
C GLN A 176 -8.05 -3.51 9.14
N GLN A 177 -8.25 -2.20 9.20
CA GLN A 177 -9.55 -1.61 9.52
C GLN A 177 -10.60 -1.94 8.45
N ILE A 178 -10.23 -1.85 7.16
CA ILE A 178 -11.11 -2.22 6.03
C ILE A 178 -11.52 -3.69 6.14
N VAL A 179 -10.57 -4.60 6.39
CA VAL A 179 -10.84 -6.03 6.54
C VAL A 179 -11.74 -6.33 7.73
N LYS A 180 -11.48 -5.72 8.91
CA LYS A 180 -12.30 -5.92 10.12
C LYS A 180 -13.72 -5.39 9.94
N GLY A 181 -13.89 -4.21 9.33
CA GLY A 181 -15.20 -3.63 9.04
C GLY A 181 -15.99 -4.49 8.06
N SER A 182 -15.34 -4.92 6.97
CA SER A 182 -15.96 -5.79 5.96
C SER A 182 -16.40 -7.13 6.55
N SER A 183 -15.55 -7.80 7.33
CA SER A 183 -15.85 -9.11 7.91
C SER A 183 -17.07 -9.10 8.84
N LEU A 184 -17.21 -8.06 9.69
CA LEU A 184 -18.35 -7.93 10.60
C LEU A 184 -19.67 -7.73 9.84
N ILE A 185 -19.66 -6.86 8.82
CA ILE A 185 -20.84 -6.57 8.00
C ILE A 185 -21.25 -7.83 7.22
N THR A 186 -20.31 -8.48 6.52
CA THR A 186 -20.60 -9.69 5.74
C THR A 186 -21.09 -10.85 6.60
N SER A 187 -20.58 -11.01 7.82
CA SER A 187 -21.07 -12.04 8.76
C SER A 187 -22.53 -11.80 9.16
N LEU A 188 -22.90 -10.55 9.42
CA LEU A 188 -24.28 -10.18 9.78
C LEU A 188 -25.23 -10.36 8.58
N GLU A 189 -24.80 -9.98 7.38
CA GLU A 189 -25.54 -10.22 6.13
C GLU A 189 -25.87 -11.70 5.92
N LEU A 190 -24.90 -12.58 6.14
CA LEU A 190 -25.08 -14.03 6.00
C LEU A 190 -26.09 -14.58 7.02
N VAL A 191 -26.04 -14.12 8.27
CA VAL A 191 -27.03 -14.50 9.30
C VAL A 191 -28.43 -14.04 8.91
N ILE A 192 -28.59 -12.81 8.41
CA ILE A 192 -29.89 -12.30 7.93
C ILE A 192 -30.41 -13.15 6.77
N LEU A 193 -29.56 -13.47 5.79
CA LEU A 193 -29.95 -14.30 4.65
C LEU A 193 -30.41 -15.69 5.06
N ILE A 194 -29.71 -16.35 6.01
CA ILE A 194 -30.12 -17.65 6.54
C ILE A 194 -31.49 -17.54 7.22
N CYS A 195 -31.71 -16.53 8.05
CA CYS A 195 -33.00 -16.30 8.70
C CYS A 195 -34.13 -16.13 7.68
N ILE A 196 -33.91 -15.33 6.63
CA ILE A 196 -34.88 -15.11 5.55
C ILE A 196 -35.15 -16.42 4.79
N ALA A 197 -34.12 -17.20 4.47
CA ALA A 197 -34.25 -18.48 3.79
C ALA A 197 -35.12 -19.47 4.60
N ILE A 198 -34.90 -19.55 5.92
CA ILE A 198 -35.70 -20.40 6.82
C ILE A 198 -37.17 -19.93 6.83
N ILE A 199 -37.42 -18.62 6.96
CA ILE A 199 -38.77 -18.06 6.96
C ILE A 199 -39.49 -18.41 5.65
N LEU A 200 -38.82 -18.25 4.50
CA LEU A 200 -39.37 -18.62 3.19
C LEU A 200 -39.70 -20.11 3.12
N GLN A 201 -38.81 -20.97 3.62
CA GLN A 201 -39.01 -22.42 3.63
C GLN A 201 -40.23 -22.83 4.46
N VAL A 202 -40.43 -22.22 5.63
CA VAL A 202 -41.62 -22.42 6.48
C VAL A 202 -42.88 -21.96 5.77
N ILE A 203 -42.87 -20.79 5.11
CA ILE A 203 -44.03 -20.28 4.37
C ILE A 203 -44.42 -21.22 3.22
N VAL A 204 -43.43 -21.72 2.47
CA VAL A 204 -43.66 -22.65 1.35
C VAL A 204 -44.22 -23.98 1.86
N LEU A 205 -43.61 -24.58 2.91
CA LEU A 205 -44.08 -25.84 3.48
C LEU A 205 -45.47 -25.74 4.13
N ALA A 206 -45.77 -24.60 4.77
CA ALA A 206 -47.10 -24.32 5.34
C ALA A 206 -48.16 -24.02 4.26
N SER A 207 -47.75 -23.79 3.01
CA SER A 207 -48.66 -23.59 1.89
C SER A 207 -49.11 -24.94 1.35
N ARG A 208 -50.30 -25.41 1.80
CA ARG A 208 -50.92 -26.62 1.24
C ARG A 208 -51.06 -26.50 -0.28
N PRO A 209 -50.75 -27.55 -1.06
CA PRO A 209 -50.92 -27.51 -2.51
C PRO A 209 -52.41 -27.41 -2.82
N VAL A 210 -52.79 -26.36 -3.56
CA VAL A 210 -54.13 -26.20 -4.14
C VAL A 210 -54.21 -27.17 -5.31
N ILE A 211 -54.28 -28.48 -5.03
CA ILE A 211 -54.67 -29.47 -6.03
C ILE A 211 -56.18 -29.37 -6.12
N ALA A 212 -56.67 -28.64 -7.12
CA ALA A 212 -58.07 -28.71 -7.51
C ALA A 212 -58.35 -30.13 -8.00
N ARG A 213 -58.93 -30.98 -7.13
CA ARG A 213 -59.53 -32.25 -7.55
C ARG A 213 -60.79 -31.94 -8.34
N THR A 214 -60.68 -31.87 -9.66
CA THR A 214 -61.84 -32.06 -10.54
C THR A 214 -62.10 -33.55 -10.60
N TRP A 215 -63.08 -34.03 -9.83
CA TRP A 215 -63.58 -35.39 -9.99
C TRP A 215 -64.27 -35.49 -11.35
N GLN A 216 -63.76 -36.38 -12.20
CA GLN A 216 -64.45 -36.88 -13.37
C GLN A 216 -65.81 -37.45 -12.93
N GLN A 217 -66.91 -36.87 -13.40
CA GLN A 217 -68.12 -37.66 -13.62
C GLN A 217 -68.01 -38.29 -14.99
N GLY A 218 -67.38 -39.47 -15.01
CA GLY A 218 -67.50 -40.41 -16.09
C GLY A 218 -68.92 -40.98 -16.09
N ASN A 219 -69.68 -40.57 -17.10
CA ASN A 219 -70.45 -41.41 -18.02
C ASN A 219 -71.54 -42.38 -17.50
N LEU A 220 -72.69 -42.19 -18.18
CA LEU A 220 -73.54 -43.18 -18.85
C LEU A 220 -74.81 -43.71 -18.16
N ASN A 221 -75.90 -43.49 -18.91
CA ASN A 221 -77.25 -44.07 -18.92
C ASN A 221 -78.29 -43.46 -17.96
#